data_AF-A0A382XXF3-F1
#
_entry.id   AF-A0A382XXF3-F1
#
_cell.length_a   1.000
_cell.length_b   1.000
_cell.length_c   1.000
_cell.angle_alpha   90.00
_cell.angle_beta   90.00
_cell.angle_gamma   90.00
#
_symmetry.space_group_name_H-M   'P 1'
#
loop_
_entity.id
_entity.type
_entity.pdbx_description
1 polymer ?
#
loop_
_entity_poly.entity_id
_entity_poly.type
_entity_poly.pdbx_seq_one_letter_code
_entity_poly.pdbx_strand_id
1 'polypeptide(L)'
;MKKLYAAFLLLTISSLSIAQSFSTSNLPIIIINTIADSIDDEPKIMVEMGIIDNANGLNNVNDPLNHFEGYCGIEFRGNSSQSFDKKNYSLELWNQLGEDSAVNLLGMGKEEDWVLHASHMDRTFMRNPLFYRIWREMGHWASDVRYVELIIDGDYRGVYHLMEKIKRDDDRLDIAKLDSNDNAGDS
;
A
#
# COMPACT_ATOMS: atom_id res chain seq x y z
N MET A 1 -12.13 -68.07 24.13
CA MET A 1 -10.91 -67.43 23.59
C MET A 1 -11.32 -66.40 22.53
N LYS A 2 -11.03 -65.10 22.76
CA LYS A 2 -10.41 -64.14 21.82
C LYS A 2 -11.11 -63.96 20.45
N LYS A 3 -11.54 -62.79 19.95
CA LYS A 3 -11.34 -61.37 20.30
C LYS A 3 -12.50 -60.58 19.68
N LEU A 4 -13.13 -59.68 20.43
CA LEU A 4 -14.06 -58.70 19.90
C LEU A 4 -13.26 -57.41 19.66
N TYR A 5 -12.91 -57.13 18.41
CA TYR A 5 -12.23 -55.88 18.06
C TYR A 5 -13.25 -54.75 18.06
N ALA A 6 -13.29 -53.99 19.15
CA ALA A 6 -14.02 -52.73 19.23
C ALA A 6 -13.35 -51.72 18.30
N ALA A 7 -14.01 -51.43 17.17
CA ALA A 7 -13.63 -50.34 16.28
C ALA A 7 -13.95 -49.01 16.96
N PHE A 8 -12.95 -48.40 17.59
CA PHE A 8 -13.03 -47.05 18.11
C PHE A 8 -12.83 -46.09 16.93
N LEU A 9 -13.93 -45.69 16.29
CA LEU A 9 -13.93 -44.65 15.27
C LEU A 9 -13.65 -43.31 15.97
N LEU A 10 -12.40 -42.85 15.96
CA LEU A 10 -12.06 -41.49 16.35
C LEU A 10 -12.68 -40.54 15.33
N LEU A 11 -13.85 -39.99 15.66
CA LEU A 11 -14.43 -38.86 14.95
C LEU A 11 -13.60 -37.62 15.32
N THR A 12 -12.50 -37.38 14.61
CA THR A 12 -11.79 -36.10 14.72
C THR A 12 -12.71 -35.04 14.12
N ILE A 13 -13.37 -34.27 14.99
CA ILE A 13 -14.04 -33.03 14.59
C ILE A 13 -12.92 -32.10 14.14
N SER A 14 -12.68 -32.05 12.84
CA SER A 14 -11.90 -30.98 12.24
C SER A 14 -12.71 -29.69 12.43
N SER A 15 -12.39 -28.93 13.49
CA SER A 15 -12.81 -27.55 13.56
C SER A 15 -12.19 -26.86 12.35
N LEU A 16 -13.01 -26.54 11.34
CA LEU A 16 -12.65 -25.57 10.31
C LEU A 16 -12.33 -24.28 11.05
N SER A 17 -11.05 -24.00 11.28
CA SER A 17 -10.60 -22.67 11.66
C SER A 17 -10.91 -21.77 10.48
N ILE A 18 -12.05 -21.09 10.54
CA ILE A 18 -12.28 -19.92 9.70
C ILE A 18 -11.29 -18.88 10.25
N ALA A 19 -10.25 -18.60 9.49
CA ALA A 19 -9.36 -17.49 9.80
C ALA A 19 -10.20 -16.22 9.97
N GLN A 20 -9.86 -15.37 10.93
CA GLN A 20 -10.58 -14.12 11.13
C GLN A 20 -10.55 -13.31 9.84
N SER A 21 -11.72 -13.11 9.23
CA SER A 21 -11.86 -12.24 8.06
C SER A 21 -11.69 -10.79 8.51
N PHE A 22 -10.77 -10.07 7.86
CA PHE A 22 -10.65 -8.63 8.03
C PHE A 22 -11.93 -7.96 7.50
N SER A 23 -12.57 -7.13 8.33
CA SER A 23 -13.86 -6.52 8.00
C SER A 23 -13.93 -5.03 8.30
N THR A 24 -13.25 -4.57 9.35
CA THR A 24 -13.24 -3.18 9.77
C THR A 24 -11.88 -2.73 10.27
N SER A 25 -11.54 -1.46 10.07
CA SER A 25 -10.35 -0.83 10.65
C SER A 25 -10.60 0.65 10.97
N ASN A 26 -9.76 1.22 11.84
CA ASN A 26 -9.68 2.66 12.05
C ASN A 26 -8.65 3.35 11.14
N LEU A 27 -7.99 2.58 10.29
CA LEU A 27 -7.12 3.06 9.23
C LEU A 27 -7.88 3.10 7.90
N PRO A 28 -7.53 4.00 6.97
CA PRO A 28 -8.02 3.96 5.60
C PRO A 28 -7.78 2.58 4.97
N ILE A 29 -8.73 2.11 4.17
CA ILE A 29 -8.64 0.81 3.49
C ILE A 29 -8.41 1.07 2.00
N ILE A 30 -7.33 0.52 1.47
CA ILE A 30 -7.03 0.51 0.04
C ILE A 30 -7.40 -0.88 -0.51
N ILE A 31 -8.24 -0.88 -1.54
CA ILE A 31 -8.68 -2.09 -2.23
C ILE A 31 -8.15 -2.01 -3.66
N ILE A 32 -7.46 -3.05 -4.10
CA ILE A 32 -6.92 -3.19 -5.45
C ILE A 32 -7.47 -4.46 -6.08
N ASN A 33 -7.92 -4.34 -7.33
CA ASN A 33 -8.35 -5.47 -8.16
C ASN A 33 -7.48 -5.53 -9.41
N THR A 34 -6.73 -6.63 -9.55
CA THR A 34 -5.73 -6.83 -10.61
C THR A 34 -6.33 -7.20 -11.97
N ILE A 35 -7.65 -7.37 -12.06
CA ILE A 35 -8.35 -7.75 -13.30
C ILE A 35 -7.78 -9.06 -13.90
N ALA A 36 -7.32 -9.96 -13.02
CA ALA A 36 -6.72 -11.28 -13.34
C ALA A 36 -5.28 -11.28 -13.89
N ASP A 37 -4.55 -10.16 -13.80
CA ASP A 37 -3.12 -10.12 -14.11
C ASP A 37 -2.25 -10.29 -12.85
N SER A 38 -1.04 -10.82 -13.03
CA SER A 38 -0.04 -10.89 -11.96
C SER A 38 0.73 -9.57 -11.86
N ILE A 39 0.97 -9.12 -10.63
CA ILE A 39 1.87 -8.00 -10.37
C ILE A 39 3.31 -8.51 -10.50
N ASP A 40 4.10 -7.87 -11.37
CA ASP A 40 5.54 -8.10 -11.55
C ASP A 40 6.34 -6.83 -11.19
N ASP A 41 7.68 -6.87 -11.32
CA ASP A 41 8.55 -5.72 -10.99
C ASP A 41 8.51 -4.60 -12.04
N GLU A 42 8.45 -4.97 -13.32
CA GLU A 42 8.27 -4.05 -14.43
C GLU A 42 7.73 -4.87 -15.63
N PRO A 43 6.78 -4.35 -16.43
CA PRO A 43 6.14 -3.03 -16.32
C PRO A 43 4.99 -2.99 -15.30
N LYS A 44 4.55 -1.78 -14.95
CA LYS A 44 3.27 -1.56 -14.26
C LYS A 44 2.11 -2.15 -15.06
N ILE A 45 1.22 -2.85 -14.38
CA ILE A 45 -0.07 -3.30 -14.92
C ILE A 45 -1.19 -2.36 -14.49
N MET A 46 -2.20 -2.17 -15.34
CA MET A 46 -3.37 -1.36 -15.01
C MET A 46 -4.32 -2.17 -14.11
N VAL A 47 -4.72 -1.58 -12.99
CA VAL A 47 -5.62 -2.18 -12.01
C VAL A 47 -6.68 -1.18 -11.58
N GLU A 48 -7.78 -1.67 -11.01
CA GLU A 48 -8.76 -0.82 -10.33
C GLU A 48 -8.31 -0.63 -8.87
N MET A 49 -8.32 0.62 -8.41
CA MET A 49 -8.00 0.97 -7.04
C MET A 49 -9.12 1.81 -6.41
N GLY A 50 -9.48 1.45 -5.19
CA GLY A 50 -10.41 2.18 -4.35
C GLY A 50 -9.81 2.51 -2.98
N ILE A 51 -10.23 3.62 -2.38
CA ILE A 51 -9.89 4.00 -1.01
C ILE A 51 -11.16 4.34 -0.23
N ILE A 52 -11.27 3.74 0.96
CA ILE A 52 -12.30 4.00 1.96
C ILE A 52 -11.65 4.75 3.12
N ASP A 53 -12.12 5.97 3.40
CA ASP A 53 -11.73 6.78 4.57
C ASP A 53 -12.92 7.58 5.11
N ASN A 54 -13.71 6.95 5.97
CA ASN A 54 -14.88 7.54 6.59
C ASN A 54 -14.50 8.61 7.62
N ALA A 55 -15.18 9.76 7.59
CA ALA A 55 -14.96 10.86 8.53
C ALA A 55 -15.18 10.51 10.02
N ASN A 56 -15.89 9.42 10.32
CA ASN A 56 -16.08 8.93 11.69
C ASN A 56 -14.88 8.11 12.22
N GLY A 57 -13.88 7.84 11.37
CA GLY A 57 -12.68 7.07 11.69
C GLY A 57 -12.90 5.56 11.80
N LEU A 58 -14.04 5.02 11.38
CA LEU A 58 -14.31 3.58 11.32
C LEU A 58 -14.67 3.19 9.89
N ASN A 59 -13.84 2.37 9.27
CA ASN A 59 -13.97 1.90 7.90
C ASN A 59 -14.40 0.43 7.88
N ASN A 60 -15.32 0.06 6.99
CA ASN A 60 -15.67 -1.31 6.66
C ASN A 60 -15.26 -1.63 5.22
N VAL A 61 -14.83 -2.86 4.96
CA VAL A 61 -14.45 -3.32 3.61
C VAL A 61 -15.58 -3.26 2.58
N ASN A 62 -16.84 -3.20 3.03
CA ASN A 62 -18.03 -3.10 2.17
C ASN A 62 -18.60 -1.67 2.10
N ASP A 63 -17.94 -0.69 2.71
CA ASP A 63 -18.36 0.71 2.57
C ASP A 63 -18.09 1.21 1.15
N PRO A 64 -18.79 2.27 0.70
CA PRO A 64 -18.48 2.93 -0.56
C PRO A 64 -17.03 3.43 -0.61
N LEU A 65 -16.42 3.38 -1.81
CA LEU A 65 -15.09 3.93 -2.11
C LEU A 65 -15.13 5.46 -2.11
N ASN A 66 -15.25 6.06 -0.92
CA ASN A 66 -15.60 7.46 -0.75
C ASN A 66 -14.43 8.44 -0.87
N HIS A 67 -13.19 7.96 -0.77
CA HIS A 67 -11.99 8.83 -0.83
C HIS A 67 -11.37 8.83 -2.23
N PHE A 68 -11.28 7.67 -2.87
CA PHE A 68 -10.79 7.53 -4.24
C PHE A 68 -11.40 6.29 -4.89
N GLU A 69 -11.72 6.39 -6.18
CA GLU A 69 -12.14 5.29 -7.05
C GLU A 69 -11.62 5.58 -8.46
N GLY A 70 -10.78 4.70 -9.00
CA GLY A 70 -10.17 4.91 -10.32
C GLY A 70 -9.19 3.82 -10.72
N TYR A 71 -8.39 4.11 -11.74
CA TYR A 71 -7.35 3.20 -12.21
C TYR A 71 -5.98 3.58 -11.64
N CYS A 72 -5.10 2.61 -11.50
CA CYS A 72 -3.69 2.86 -11.27
C CYS A 72 -2.82 1.81 -11.96
N GLY A 73 -1.59 2.19 -12.28
CA GLY A 73 -0.49 1.28 -12.55
C GLY A 73 0.07 0.74 -11.24
N ILE A 74 0.30 -0.56 -11.16
CA ILE A 74 0.97 -1.22 -10.02
C ILE A 74 2.09 -2.14 -10.48
N GLU A 75 3.20 -2.10 -9.75
CA GLU A 75 4.35 -3.00 -9.89
C GLU A 75 4.97 -3.27 -8.51
N PHE A 76 5.82 -4.30 -8.41
CA PHE A 76 6.65 -4.46 -7.23
C PHE A 76 7.68 -3.34 -7.12
N ARG A 77 8.08 -3.04 -5.89
CA ARG A 77 9.09 -2.02 -5.60
C ARG A 77 10.19 -2.56 -4.70
N GLY A 78 11.40 -2.10 -4.99
CA GLY A 78 12.57 -2.28 -4.16
C GLY A 78 13.67 -2.97 -4.93
N ASN A 79 14.53 -3.68 -4.20
CA ASN A 79 15.54 -4.54 -4.81
C ASN A 79 15.64 -5.81 -3.95
N SER A 80 16.46 -5.78 -2.90
CA SER A 80 16.53 -6.89 -1.93
C SER A 80 15.18 -7.18 -1.26
N SER A 81 14.38 -6.14 -0.99
CA SER A 81 13.07 -6.28 -0.35
C SER A 81 12.01 -6.97 -1.21
N GLN A 82 12.20 -7.06 -2.53
CA GLN A 82 11.30 -7.83 -3.39
C GLN A 82 11.39 -9.33 -3.10
N SER A 83 12.47 -9.82 -2.46
CA SER A 83 12.57 -11.22 -2.05
C SER A 83 11.70 -11.57 -0.84
N PHE A 84 11.15 -10.58 -0.13
CA PHE A 84 10.30 -10.82 1.05
C PHE A 84 8.90 -11.30 0.66
N ASP A 85 8.25 -12.05 1.56
CA ASP A 85 6.88 -12.55 1.33
C ASP A 85 5.88 -11.40 1.20
N LYS A 86 6.06 -10.35 2.03
CA LYS A 86 5.24 -9.13 1.99
C LYS A 86 5.91 -8.10 1.09
N LYS A 87 5.39 -7.97 -0.13
CA LYS A 87 5.93 -7.11 -1.19
C LYS A 87 5.68 -5.63 -0.91
N ASN A 88 6.54 -4.76 -1.42
CA ASN A 88 6.25 -3.33 -1.53
C ASN A 88 5.73 -3.06 -2.94
N TYR A 89 4.92 -2.02 -3.10
CA TYR A 89 4.35 -1.66 -4.39
C TYR A 89 4.66 -0.21 -4.74
N SER A 90 4.92 0.02 -6.02
CA SER A 90 4.95 1.34 -6.66
C SER A 90 3.60 1.52 -7.34
N LEU A 91 2.94 2.66 -7.10
CA LEU A 91 1.64 3.00 -7.66
C LEU A 91 1.77 4.25 -8.53
N GLU A 92 1.03 4.28 -9.63
CA GLU A 92 0.90 5.45 -10.50
C GLU A 92 -0.58 5.62 -10.86
N LEU A 93 -1.22 6.70 -10.46
CA LEU A 93 -2.65 6.91 -10.69
C LEU A 93 -2.91 7.23 -12.16
N TRP A 94 -3.86 6.54 -12.77
CA TRP A 94 -4.19 6.67 -14.19
C TRP A 94 -5.67 7.01 -14.41
N ASN A 95 -5.95 7.72 -15.49
CA ASN A 95 -7.32 7.86 -16.00
C ASN A 95 -7.71 6.62 -16.85
N GLN A 96 -8.95 6.58 -17.36
CA GLN A 96 -9.44 5.47 -18.18
C GLN A 96 -8.66 5.26 -19.50
N LEU A 97 -7.89 6.26 -19.95
CA LEU A 97 -7.03 6.19 -21.14
C LEU A 97 -5.60 5.72 -20.82
N GLY A 98 -5.28 5.47 -19.54
CA GLY A 98 -3.93 5.10 -19.10
C GLY A 98 -2.97 6.28 -18.98
N GLU A 99 -3.48 7.50 -18.86
CA GLU A 99 -2.66 8.72 -18.68
C GLU A 99 -2.61 9.13 -17.21
N ASP A 100 -1.50 9.74 -16.79
CA ASP A 100 -1.26 10.19 -15.41
C ASP A 100 -2.40 11.07 -14.87
N SER A 101 -2.86 10.74 -13.67
CA SER A 101 -3.96 11.41 -13.00
C SER A 101 -3.60 11.76 -11.56
N ALA A 102 -3.05 12.96 -11.37
CA ALA A 102 -2.63 13.41 -10.06
C ALA A 102 -3.82 13.72 -9.14
N VAL A 103 -3.85 13.10 -7.95
CA VAL A 103 -4.93 13.24 -6.95
C VAL A 103 -4.33 13.47 -5.56
N ASN A 104 -5.02 14.25 -4.72
CA ASN A 104 -4.61 14.43 -3.32
C ASN A 104 -5.10 13.25 -2.46
N LEU A 105 -4.26 12.24 -2.29
CA LEU A 105 -4.59 11.09 -1.45
C LEU A 105 -4.37 11.43 0.03
N LEU A 106 -5.43 11.26 0.84
CA LEU A 106 -5.42 11.40 2.30
C LEU A 106 -4.79 12.71 2.83
N GLY A 107 -4.93 13.79 2.06
CA GLY A 107 -4.44 15.13 2.42
C GLY A 107 -2.93 15.30 2.28
N MET A 108 -2.24 14.47 1.48
CA MET A 108 -0.78 14.49 1.28
C MET A 108 -0.34 15.23 0.00
N GLY A 109 -1.11 16.23 -0.45
CA GLY A 109 -0.80 16.97 -1.69
C GLY A 109 -1.10 16.17 -2.96
N LYS A 110 -1.25 16.88 -4.09
CA LYS A 110 -1.71 16.30 -5.35
C LYS A 110 -0.54 15.61 -6.07
N GLU A 111 -0.66 14.31 -6.35
CA GLU A 111 0.37 13.54 -7.08
C GLU A 111 -0.24 12.31 -7.76
N GLU A 112 0.43 11.84 -8.81
CA GLU A 112 0.14 10.57 -9.47
C GLU A 112 0.96 9.41 -8.88
N ASP A 113 2.15 9.69 -8.36
CA ASP A 113 3.13 8.70 -7.95
C ASP A 113 3.11 8.40 -6.44
N TRP A 114 2.78 7.16 -6.06
CA TRP A 114 2.66 6.75 -4.65
C TRP A 114 3.41 5.45 -4.35
N VAL A 115 3.69 5.21 -3.07
CA VAL A 115 4.36 3.98 -2.61
C VAL A 115 3.54 3.31 -1.52
N LEU A 116 3.33 2.00 -1.65
CA LEU A 116 2.88 1.14 -0.56
C LEU A 116 4.06 0.38 0.03
N HIS A 117 4.56 0.86 1.15
CA HIS A 117 5.70 0.26 1.84
C HIS A 117 5.23 -0.70 2.94
N ALA A 118 5.65 -1.97 2.83
CA ALA A 118 5.20 -3.07 3.68
C ALA A 118 5.77 -3.03 5.11
N SER A 119 6.87 -2.29 5.32
CA SER A 119 7.64 -2.24 6.56
C SER A 119 8.08 -3.62 7.08
N HIS A 120 8.30 -4.59 6.18
CA HIS A 120 8.49 -6.01 6.53
C HIS A 120 9.60 -6.25 7.59
N MET A 121 10.74 -5.57 7.45
CA MET A 121 11.88 -5.71 8.37
C MET A 121 11.71 -4.90 9.66
N ASP A 122 10.85 -3.87 9.63
CA ASP A 122 10.61 -2.99 10.77
C ASP A 122 9.50 -3.58 11.66
N ARG A 123 9.91 -4.34 12.67
CA ARG A 123 8.99 -4.91 13.68
C ARG A 123 8.10 -3.89 14.39
N THR A 124 8.48 -2.61 14.43
CA THR A 124 7.67 -1.58 15.10
C THR A 124 6.73 -0.87 14.14
N PHE A 125 6.89 -1.03 12.82
CA PHE A 125 6.15 -0.28 11.79
C PHE A 125 6.23 1.25 11.97
N MET A 126 7.23 1.76 12.70
CA MET A 126 7.28 3.16 13.11
C MET A 126 8.51 3.89 12.63
N ARG A 127 9.59 3.22 12.21
CA ARG A 127 10.87 3.88 11.93
C ARG A 127 10.72 4.94 10.84
N ASN A 128 10.17 4.58 9.68
CA ASN A 128 9.97 5.52 8.58
C ASN A 128 8.99 6.66 8.96
N PRO A 129 7.74 6.38 9.40
CA PRO A 129 6.80 7.43 9.81
C PRO A 129 7.37 8.38 10.87
N LEU A 130 8.07 7.85 11.87
CA LEU A 130 8.63 8.64 12.97
C LEU A 130 9.73 9.58 12.47
N PHE A 131 10.71 9.08 11.71
CA PHE A 131 11.83 9.91 11.28
C PHE A 131 11.41 10.95 10.23
N TYR A 132 10.53 10.61 9.28
CA TYR A 132 9.99 11.61 8.35
C TYR A 132 9.20 12.69 9.06
N ARG A 133 8.39 12.31 10.05
CA ARG A 133 7.66 13.28 10.86
C ARG A 133 8.60 14.20 11.64
N ILE A 134 9.62 13.66 12.32
CA ILE A 134 10.59 14.47 13.07
C ILE A 134 11.29 15.46 12.13
N TRP A 135 11.70 15.01 10.94
CA TRP A 135 12.35 15.87 9.95
C TRP A 135 11.43 17.00 9.46
N ARG A 136 10.14 16.73 9.25
CA ARG A 136 9.13 17.75 8.97
C ARG A 136 8.91 18.71 10.12
N GLU A 137 8.86 18.21 11.35
CA GLU A 137 8.73 19.06 12.55
C GLU A 137 9.95 19.96 12.77
N MET A 138 11.11 19.61 12.19
CA MET A 138 12.31 20.46 12.14
C MET A 138 12.26 21.53 11.02
N GLY A 139 11.20 21.58 10.21
CA GLY A 139 11.02 22.55 9.13
C GLY A 139 11.62 22.14 7.80
N HIS A 140 11.99 20.88 7.64
CA HIS A 140 12.51 20.34 6.38
C HIS A 140 11.44 19.55 5.62
N TRP A 141 11.60 19.41 4.31
CA TRP A 141 10.74 18.52 3.54
C TRP A 141 11.11 17.04 3.73
N ALA A 142 10.10 16.18 3.95
CA ALA A 142 10.18 14.73 3.86
C ALA A 142 8.80 14.13 3.55
N SER A 143 8.79 12.99 2.84
CA SER A 143 7.58 12.25 2.44
C SER A 143 6.55 12.08 3.56
N ASP A 144 5.32 12.54 3.35
CA ASP A 144 4.19 12.20 4.22
C ASP A 144 3.82 10.72 4.13
N VAL A 145 3.33 10.20 5.26
CA VAL A 145 3.04 8.79 5.45
C VAL A 145 1.69 8.65 6.15
N ARG A 146 0.85 7.76 5.61
CA ARG A 146 -0.40 7.32 6.23
C ARG A 146 -0.36 5.81 6.40
N TYR A 147 -0.77 5.34 7.58
CA TYR A 147 -1.00 3.92 7.79
C TYR A 147 -2.30 3.53 7.10
N VAL A 148 -2.28 2.46 6.32
CA VAL A 148 -3.43 1.98 5.56
C VAL A 148 -3.53 0.46 5.64
N GLU A 149 -4.74 -0.05 5.49
CA GLU A 149 -5.00 -1.48 5.31
C GLU A 149 -5.04 -1.78 3.82
N LEU A 150 -4.36 -2.85 3.38
CA LEU A 150 -4.33 -3.21 1.97
C LEU A 150 -5.08 -4.51 1.72
N ILE A 151 -5.95 -4.52 0.71
CA ILE A 151 -6.63 -5.69 0.17
C ILE A 151 -6.32 -5.75 -1.33
N ILE A 152 -5.84 -6.90 -1.81
CA ILE A 152 -5.61 -7.14 -3.24
C ILE A 152 -6.39 -8.39 -3.63
N ASP A 153 -7.30 -8.28 -4.60
CA ASP A 153 -8.14 -9.38 -5.11
C ASP A 153 -8.95 -10.09 -4.00
N GLY A 154 -9.40 -9.32 -3.01
CA GLY A 154 -10.12 -9.84 -1.84
C GLY A 154 -9.22 -10.40 -0.74
N ASP A 155 -7.92 -10.58 -0.99
CA ASP A 155 -6.97 -11.04 0.00
C ASP A 155 -6.38 -9.88 0.81
N TYR A 156 -6.62 -9.90 2.12
CA TYR A 156 -6.04 -8.93 3.05
C TYR A 156 -4.52 -9.10 3.15
N ARG A 157 -3.77 -8.06 2.81
CA ARG A 157 -2.30 -8.02 2.79
C ARG A 157 -1.69 -7.41 4.05
N GLY A 158 -2.49 -6.95 5.00
CA GLY A 158 -2.02 -6.32 6.24
C GLY A 158 -1.90 -4.80 6.16
N VAL A 159 -1.32 -4.21 7.21
CA VAL A 159 -1.03 -2.77 7.31
C VAL A 159 0.16 -2.38 6.43
N TYR A 160 0.04 -1.30 5.69
CA TYR A 160 1.09 -0.67 4.89
C TYR A 160 1.28 0.80 5.28
N HIS A 161 2.42 1.35 4.89
CA HIS A 161 2.63 2.79 4.82
C HIS A 161 2.31 3.24 3.39
N LEU A 162 1.24 4.00 3.19
CA LEU A 162 1.06 4.79 1.97
C LEU A 162 1.96 6.02 2.10
N MET A 163 2.85 6.23 1.14
CA MET A 163 3.89 7.26 1.20
C MET A 163 3.93 8.07 -0.09
N GLU A 164 4.22 9.36 0.06
CA GLU A 164 4.63 10.22 -1.06
C GLU A 164 5.92 9.68 -1.69
N LYS A 165 5.93 9.50 -3.02
CA LYS A 165 7.17 9.21 -3.74
C LYS A 165 8.05 10.46 -3.75
N ILE A 166 9.34 10.29 -3.51
CA ILE A 166 10.29 11.40 -3.60
C ILE A 166 10.43 11.79 -5.07
N LYS A 167 9.95 12.99 -5.40
CA LYS A 167 9.97 13.59 -6.74
C LYS A 167 10.23 15.08 -6.61
N ARG A 168 10.73 15.68 -7.68
CA ARG A 168 10.79 17.14 -7.80
C ARG A 168 9.41 17.65 -8.16
N ASP A 169 8.79 18.37 -7.25
CA ASP A 169 7.51 19.07 -7.40
C ASP A 169 7.42 20.15 -6.31
N ASP A 170 6.62 21.18 -6.54
CA ASP A 170 6.35 22.27 -5.61
C ASP A 170 5.71 21.74 -4.31
N ASP A 171 4.85 20.71 -4.40
CA ASP A 171 4.24 20.00 -3.27
C ASP A 171 5.12 18.85 -2.73
N ARG A 172 6.34 18.69 -3.26
CA ARG A 172 7.32 17.65 -2.89
C ARG A 172 8.67 18.30 -2.59
N LEU A 173 9.73 17.81 -3.25
CA LEU A 173 11.05 18.38 -3.14
C LEU A 173 11.17 19.56 -4.10
N ASP A 174 10.94 20.77 -3.59
CA ASP A 174 11.13 22.03 -4.31
C ASP A 174 12.62 22.30 -4.54
N ILE A 175 13.14 21.72 -5.62
CA ILE A 175 14.50 21.94 -6.12
C ILE A 175 14.44 22.22 -7.61
N ALA A 176 15.37 23.03 -8.12
CA ALA A 176 15.41 23.33 -9.54
C ALA A 176 15.75 22.07 -10.38
N LYS A 177 15.26 22.05 -11.63
CA LYS A 177 15.75 21.09 -12.63
C LYS A 177 17.12 21.53 -13.10
N LEU A 178 18.09 20.62 -13.02
CA LEU A 178 19.42 20.84 -13.61
C LEU A 178 19.28 21.07 -15.11
N ASP A 179 19.98 22.09 -15.61
CA ASP A 179 20.09 22.39 -17.03
C ASP A 179 21.52 22.21 -17.55
N SER A 180 21.72 22.40 -18.85
CA SER A 180 23.02 22.18 -19.51
C SER A 180 24.11 23.17 -19.09
N ASN A 181 23.79 24.20 -18.31
CA ASN A 181 24.73 25.20 -17.80
C ASN A 181 25.21 24.86 -16.38
N ASP A 182 24.56 23.93 -15.68
CA ASP A 182 24.94 23.45 -14.34
C ASP A 182 26.11 22.44 -14.37
N ASN A 183 27.15 22.74 -15.18
CA ASN A 183 28.32 21.88 -15.37
C ASN A 183 29.54 22.27 -14.53
N ALA A 184 29.48 23.42 -13.87
CA ALA A 184 30.50 23.87 -12.92
C ALA A 184 29.80 24.08 -11.57
N GLY A 185 30.30 23.44 -10.51
CA GLY A 185 29.73 23.63 -9.17
C GLY A 185 30.00 25.03 -8.67
N ASP A 186 28.95 25.85 -8.55
CA ASP A 186 29.04 27.09 -7.79
C ASP A 186 29.11 26.73 -6.30
N SER A 187 30.25 27.06 -5.69
CA SER A 187 30.55 26.82 -4.27
C SER A 187 30.01 27.94 -3.38
#